data_AF-A0A0Q6RZ74-F1
#
_entry.id   AF-A0A0Q6RZ74-F1
#
_cell.length_a   1.000
_cell.length_b   1.000
_cell.length_c   1.000
_cell.angle_alpha   90.00
_cell.angle_beta   90.00
_cell.angle_gamma   90.00
#
_symmetry.space_group_name_H-M   'P 1'
#
loop_
_entity.id
_entity.type
_entity.pdbx_description
1 polymer ?
#
loop_
_entity_poly.entity_id
_entity_poly.type
_entity_poly.pdbx_seq_one_letter_code
_entity_poly.pdbx_strand_id
1 'polypeptide(L)'
;MATFAFFPAREEQRRGDQLNFALAVGASASAARVVAETLLGEPNALVGWTSVDLTSAPAAFVGGLPVGARAQAVWPNLDRGGSYMRGT
;
A
#
# COMPACT_ATOMS: atom_id res chain seq x y z
N MET A 1 15.72 -6.38 -6.15
CA MET A 1 14.52 -5.86 -5.48
C MET A 1 13.92 -4.80 -6.38
N ALA A 2 12.60 -4.79 -6.51
CA ALA A 2 11.85 -3.81 -7.30
C ALA A 2 10.75 -3.20 -6.44
N THR A 3 10.30 -2.00 -6.82
CA THR A 3 9.20 -1.31 -6.18
C THR A 3 7.93 -1.60 -6.96
N PHE A 4 6.90 -2.06 -6.27
CA PHE A 4 5.60 -2.38 -6.85
C PHE A 4 4.53 -1.45 -6.30
N ALA A 5 3.68 -0.95 -7.19
CA ALA A 5 2.41 -0.32 -6.82
C ALA A 5 1.28 -1.35 -6.92
N PHE A 6 0.35 -1.31 -5.97
CA PHE A 6 -0.85 -2.14 -5.94
C PHE A 6 -2.09 -1.26 -5.86
N PHE A 7 -3.11 -1.59 -6.64
CA PHE A 7 -4.40 -0.91 -6.61
C PHE A 7 -5.53 -1.87 -7.03
N PRO A 8 -6.76 -1.66 -6.54
CA PRO A 8 -7.92 -2.45 -6.96
C PRO A 8 -8.19 -2.20 -8.46
N ALA A 9 -8.32 -3.28 -9.23
CA ALA A 9 -8.64 -3.20 -10.66
C ALA A 9 -10.10 -2.81 -10.91
N ARG A 10 -10.96 -2.99 -9.91
CA ARG A 10 -12.41 -2.78 -9.98
C ARG A 10 -12.95 -2.19 -8.68
N GLU A 11 -14.10 -1.54 -8.77
CA GLU A 11 -14.71 -0.83 -7.64
C GLU A 11 -15.06 -1.79 -6.48
N GLU A 12 -15.51 -3.01 -6.78
CA GLU A 12 -15.86 -4.03 -5.78
C GLU A 12 -14.66 -4.56 -4.98
N GLN A 13 -13.43 -4.31 -5.44
CA GLN A 13 -12.20 -4.69 -4.74
C GLN A 13 -11.70 -3.61 -3.79
N ARG A 14 -12.35 -2.44 -3.75
CA ARG A 14 -11.94 -1.33 -2.89
C ARG A 14 -12.22 -1.64 -1.43
N ARG A 15 -11.27 -1.25 -0.58
CA ARG A 15 -11.39 -1.35 0.87
C ARG A 15 -12.25 -0.22 1.42
N GLY A 16 -13.04 -0.55 2.44
CA GLY A 16 -13.90 0.41 3.14
C GLY A 16 -13.12 1.48 3.93
N ASP A 17 -11.90 1.18 4.34
CA ASP A 17 -10.98 2.11 5.04
C ASP A 17 -10.30 3.13 4.10
N GLN A 18 -10.63 3.10 2.81
CA GLN A 18 -10.08 3.98 1.77
C GLN A 18 -8.59 3.82 1.49
N LEU A 19 -7.91 2.82 2.05
CA LEU A 19 -6.51 2.49 1.76
C LEU A 19 -6.42 1.68 0.46
N ASN A 20 -6.77 2.32 -0.67
CA ASN A 20 -6.93 1.69 -1.99
C ASN A 20 -5.68 1.77 -2.88
N PHE A 21 -4.53 2.08 -2.31
CA PHE A 21 -3.25 2.09 -3.02
C PHE A 21 -2.15 1.67 -2.04
N ALA A 22 -1.25 0.79 -2.47
CA ALA A 22 -0.08 0.41 -1.69
C ALA A 22 1.18 0.48 -2.56
N LEU A 23 2.29 0.89 -1.96
CA LEU A 23 3.61 0.86 -2.57
C LEU A 23 4.54 0.08 -1.65
N ALA A 24 5.20 -0.94 -2.19
CA ALA A 24 6.07 -1.80 -1.41
C ALA A 24 7.24 -2.33 -2.26
N VAL A 25 8.32 -2.71 -1.59
CA VAL A 25 9.52 -3.26 -2.21
C VAL A 25 9.59 -4.76 -1.96
N GLY A 26 9.96 -5.53 -2.98
CA GLY A 26 10.12 -6.98 -2.86
C GLY A 26 11.00 -7.56 -3.97
N ALA A 27 11.32 -8.85 -3.84
CA ALA A 27 11.97 -9.61 -4.91
C ALA A 27 11.02 -9.92 -6.07
N SER A 28 9.71 -9.89 -5.81
CA SER A 28 8.62 -10.12 -6.76
C SER A 28 7.38 -9.32 -6.31
N ALA A 29 6.38 -9.21 -7.19
CA ALA A 29 5.09 -8.62 -6.83
C ALA A 29 4.42 -9.34 -5.66
N SER A 30 4.54 -10.68 -5.58
CA SER A 30 4.00 -11.45 -4.44
C SER A 30 4.71 -11.14 -3.13
N ALA A 31 6.04 -11.04 -3.13
CA ALA A 31 6.81 -10.68 -1.94
C ALA A 31 6.51 -9.24 -1.48
N ALA A 32 6.44 -8.28 -2.41
CA ALA A 32 6.09 -6.89 -2.08
C ALA A 32 4.65 -6.77 -1.54
N ARG A 33 3.71 -7.57 -2.05
CA ARG A 33 2.34 -7.63 -1.52
C ARG A 33 2.31 -8.05 -0.06
N VAL A 34 3.06 -9.09 0.31
CA VAL A 34 3.15 -9.55 1.71
C VAL A 34 3.65 -8.44 2.63
N VAL A 35 4.63 -7.64 2.20
CA VAL A 35 5.12 -6.47 2.96
C VAL A 35 4.00 -5.44 3.17
N ALA A 36 3.25 -5.11 2.12
CA ALA A 36 2.12 -4.18 2.22
C ALA A 36 0.98 -4.71 3.12
N GLU A 37 0.64 -5.99 3.01
CA GLU A 37 -0.37 -6.66 3.85
C GLU A 37 0.06 -6.75 5.32
N THR A 38 1.36 -6.93 5.55
CA THR A 38 1.95 -6.89 6.91
C THR A 38 1.77 -5.52 7.53
N LEU A 39 1.99 -4.45 6.76
CA LEU A 39 1.74 -3.07 7.21
C LEU A 39 0.25 -2.82 7.50
N LEU A 40 -0.65 -3.34 6.66
CA LEU A 40 -2.09 -3.26 6.88
C LEU A 40 -2.55 -4.05 8.12
N GLY A 41 -1.79 -5.07 8.53
CA GLY A 41 -2.17 -6.01 9.58
C GLY A 41 -3.27 -6.98 9.13
N GLU A 42 -3.46 -7.15 7.82
CA GLU A 42 -4.54 -7.94 7.24
C GLU A 42 -3.99 -8.81 6.10
N PRO A 43 -3.67 -10.09 6.37
CA PRO A 43 -3.15 -11.00 5.35
C PRO A 43 -4.14 -11.20 4.20
N ASN A 44 -3.64 -11.28 2.97
CA ASN A 44 -4.40 -11.44 1.75
C ASN A 44 -5.35 -10.28 1.39
N ALA A 45 -5.29 -9.16 2.11
CA ALA A 45 -6.13 -7.98 1.86
C ALA A 45 -5.98 -7.41 0.43
N LEU A 46 -4.85 -7.68 -0.24
CA LEU A 46 -4.53 -7.14 -1.56
C LEU A 46 -4.57 -8.22 -2.65
N VAL A 47 -5.12 -9.41 -2.36
CA VAL A 47 -5.29 -10.47 -3.36
C VAL A 47 -6.27 -10.00 -4.43
N GLY A 48 -5.91 -10.23 -5.70
CA GLY A 48 -6.71 -9.84 -6.86
C GLY A 48 -6.58 -8.37 -7.29
N TRP A 49 -5.79 -7.56 -6.55
CA TRP A 49 -5.41 -6.22 -6.99
C TRP A 49 -4.39 -6.28 -8.13
N THR A 50 -4.42 -5.26 -8.98
CA THR A 50 -3.40 -5.05 -10.02
C THR A 50 -2.07 -4.70 -9.36
N SER A 51 -0.98 -5.27 -9.88
CA SER A 51 0.38 -4.90 -9.50
C SER A 51 1.12 -4.31 -10.69
N VAL A 52 1.78 -3.17 -10.49
CA VAL A 52 2.64 -2.53 -11.50
C VAL A 52 4.06 -2.47 -10.96
N ASP A 53 5.02 -2.94 -11.75
CA ASP A 53 6.44 -2.77 -11.46
C ASP A 53 6.88 -1.35 -11.83
N LEU A 54 7.24 -0.54 -10.84
CA LEU A 54 7.61 0.86 -11.03
C LEU A 54 9.00 1.04 -11.63
N THR A 55 9.78 -0.03 -11.84
CA THR A 55 10.97 0.06 -12.70
C THR A 55 10.59 0.28 -14.17
N SER A 56 9.39 -0.15 -14.57
CA SER A 56 8.85 0.01 -15.93
C SER A 56 7.88 1.19 -16.08
N ALA A 57 7.33 1.68 -14.97
CA ALA A 57 6.44 2.84 -14.91
C ALA A 57 6.83 3.70 -13.70
N PRO A 58 7.78 4.65 -13.84
CA PRO A 58 8.52 5.20 -12.71
C PRO A 58 7.76 6.19 -11.82
N ALA A 59 6.56 6.63 -12.23
CA ALA A 59 5.80 7.62 -11.48
C ALA A 59 4.31 7.23 -11.38
N ALA A 60 3.71 7.54 -10.23
CA ALA A 60 2.29 7.43 -9.97
C ALA A 60 1.84 8.59 -9.08
N PHE A 61 0.63 9.08 -9.30
CA PHE A 61 -0.02 10.05 -8.40
C PHE A 61 -0.95 9.31 -7.44
N VAL A 62 -1.00 9.76 -6.19
CA VAL A 62 -1.94 9.27 -5.17
C VAL A 62 -2.79 10.41 -4.65
N GLY A 63 -4.07 10.13 -4.40
CA GLY A 63 -5.01 11.09 -3.82
C GLY A 63 -4.92 11.13 -2.30
N GLY A 64 -4.44 12.25 -1.75
CA GLY A 64 -4.28 12.45 -0.30
C GLY A 64 -2.90 12.06 0.23
N LEU A 65 -2.76 12.02 1.55
CA LEU A 65 -1.50 11.66 2.19
C LEU A 65 -1.31 10.13 2.19
N PRO A 66 -0.09 9.65 1.87
CA PRO A 66 0.26 8.24 1.99
C PRO A 66 0.27 7.78 3.45
N VAL A 67 -0.02 6.49 3.64
CA VAL A 67 -0.13 5.86 4.96
C VAL A 67 1.09 4.97 5.20
N GLY A 68 1.81 5.24 6.30
CA GLY A 68 2.96 4.45 6.77
C GLY A 68 2.67 3.66 8.06
N ALA A 69 3.73 3.16 8.69
CA ALA A 69 3.67 2.51 10.01
C ALA A 69 3.94 3.53 11.14
N ARG A 70 3.57 3.21 12.39
CA ARG A 70 4.14 3.92 13.55
C ARG A 70 5.67 3.85 13.49
N ALA A 71 6.35 4.87 14.03
CA ALA A 71 7.81 5.01 14.06
C ALA A 71 8.54 5.21 12.72
N GLN A 72 7.86 5.35 11.59
CA GLN A 72 8.50 5.74 10.32
C GLN A 72 8.73 7.26 10.27
N ALA A 73 9.95 7.70 9.94
CA ALA A 73 10.31 9.11 9.85
C ALA A 73 9.92 9.79 8.52
N VAL A 74 9.54 8.99 7.51
CA VAL A 74 9.36 9.44 6.12
C VAL A 74 7.88 9.71 5.80
N TRP A 75 6.97 8.93 6.35
CA TRP A 75 5.54 9.03 6.09
C TRP A 75 4.80 9.65 7.27
N PRO A 76 3.66 10.34 7.02
CA PRO A 76 2.77 10.78 8.08
C PRO A 76 2.38 9.61 8.99
N ASN A 77 2.13 9.90 10.28
CA ASN A 77 1.72 8.91 11.27
C ASN A 77 0.21 8.98 11.60
N LEU A 78 -0.53 9.88 10.95
CA LEU A 78 -1.98 10.05 11.06
C LEU A 78 -2.67 9.66 9.75
N ASP A 79 -3.72 8.86 9.83
CA ASP A 79 -4.59 8.57 8.69
C ASP A 79 -5.38 9.81 8.24
N ARG A 80 -6.17 9.66 7.17
CA ARG A 80 -7.04 10.75 6.66
C ARG A 80 -8.04 11.25 7.71
N GLY A 81 -8.44 10.40 8.66
CA GLY A 81 -9.36 10.74 9.76
C GLY A 81 -8.66 11.35 10.98
N GLY A 82 -7.34 11.56 10.93
CA GLY A 82 -6.56 12.09 12.05
C GLY A 82 -6.28 11.07 13.16
N SER A 83 -6.58 9.78 12.95
CA SER A 83 -6.22 8.72 13.88
C SER A 83 -4.80 8.24 13.63
N TYR A 84 -4.10 7.83 14.69
CA TYR A 84 -2.78 7.23 14.51
C TYR A 84 -2.86 5.95 13.68
N MET A 85 -1.94 5.82 12.73
CA MET A 85 -1.81 4.63 11.89
C MET A 85 -1.50 3.38 12.74
N ARG A 86 -1.93 2.22 12.23
CA ARG A 86 -1.73 0.91 12.87
C ARG A 86 -0.28 0.42 12.70
N GLY A 87 0.17 -0.49 13.58
CA GLY A 87 1.53 -1.06 13.56
C GLY A 87 2.49 -0.40 14.57
N THR A 88 3.72 -0.93 14.66
CA THR A 88 4.85 -0.42 15.45
C THR A 88 6.06 -0.19 14.57
#